data_AF-A0A7X6SYR8-F1
#
_entry.id   AF-A0A7X6SYR8-F1
#
_cell.length_a   1.000
_cell.length_b   1.000
_cell.length_c   1.000
_cell.angle_alpha   90.00
_cell.angle_beta   90.00
_cell.angle_gamma   90.00
#
_symmetry.space_group_name_H-M   'P 1'
#
loop_
_entity.id
_entity.type
_entity.pdbx_description
1 polymer ?
#
loop_
_entity_poly.entity_id
_entity_poly.type
_entity_poly.pdbx_seq_one_letter_code
_entity_poly.pdbx_strand_id
1 'polypeptide(L)'
;MEKRTILAFILSFLVFIIWAQLFTPKTGIPVNEHQRAEENISQETFRESAGLPAEPAEPVLSQPEIEDLVNTAAEKKIVIETPLYKALFTNRGPALIGFQLKKYRESIDPESPSLELFKINEQIKRHVSFYFNNPLIKQGTDLVFTTDREAVSLGEGQGTETLLFRHSTPEGITVEQLFSFSPDRYDISVKIRVFNGSEKIATGNIRSVIS
;
A
#
# COMPACT_ATOMS: atom_id res chain seq x y z
N MET A 1 -47.29 -27.43 -36.10
CA MET A 1 -46.22 -27.63 -35.10
C MET A 1 -45.85 -26.35 -34.33
N GLU A 2 -46.62 -25.26 -34.43
CA GLU A 2 -46.15 -23.93 -34.00
C GLU A 2 -46.49 -23.57 -32.54
N LYS A 3 -47.59 -24.09 -31.98
CA LYS A 3 -48.06 -23.74 -30.62
C LYS A 3 -47.10 -24.19 -29.51
N ARG A 4 -46.40 -25.31 -29.70
CA ARG A 4 -45.43 -25.84 -28.72
C ARG A 4 -44.13 -25.02 -28.71
N THR A 5 -43.71 -24.53 -29.87
CA THR A 5 -42.51 -23.69 -30.02
C THR A 5 -42.72 -22.31 -29.40
N ILE A 6 -43.89 -21.69 -29.62
CA ILE A 6 -44.25 -20.41 -29.00
C ILE A 6 -44.33 -20.55 -27.48
N LEU A 7 -44.91 -21.65 -26.98
CA LEU A 7 -44.99 -21.91 -25.54
C LEU A 7 -43.60 -22.04 -24.92
N ALA A 8 -42.66 -22.74 -25.56
CA ALA A 8 -41.28 -22.86 -25.09
C ALA A 8 -40.54 -21.52 -25.04
N PHE A 9 -40.79 -20.64 -26.03
CA PHE A 9 -40.20 -19.31 -26.07
C PHE A 9 -40.70 -18.44 -24.91
N ILE A 10 -42.00 -18.43 -24.67
CA ILE A 10 -42.61 -17.71 -23.53
C ILE A 10 -42.07 -18.25 -22.21
N LEU A 11 -41.99 -19.58 -22.07
CA LEU A 11 -41.48 -20.20 -20.85
C LEU A 11 -40.03 -19.83 -20.58
N SER A 12 -39.18 -19.77 -21.62
CA SER A 12 -37.78 -19.36 -21.50
C SER A 12 -37.63 -17.93 -21.01
N PHE A 13 -38.42 -16.99 -21.56
CA PHE A 13 -38.44 -15.60 -21.06
C PHE A 13 -38.89 -15.50 -19.61
N LEU A 14 -39.90 -16.29 -19.23
CA LEU A 14 -40.46 -16.29 -17.86
C LEU A 14 -39.40 -16.74 -16.84
N VAL A 15 -38.59 -17.74 -17.19
CA VAL A 15 -37.47 -18.21 -16.35
C VAL A 15 -36.42 -17.10 -16.15
N PHE A 16 -36.05 -16.36 -17.21
CA PHE A 16 -35.10 -15.25 -17.08
C PHE A 16 -35.63 -14.10 -16.22
N ILE A 17 -36.91 -13.75 -16.32
CA ILE A 17 -37.52 -12.68 -15.51
C ILE A 17 -37.53 -13.06 -14.03
N ILE A 18 -37.93 -14.30 -13.71
CA ILE A 18 -37.93 -14.80 -12.32
C ILE A 18 -36.50 -14.81 -11.76
N TRP A 19 -35.54 -15.29 -12.54
CA TRP A 19 -34.14 -15.30 -12.12
C TRP A 19 -33.59 -13.88 -11.90
N ALA A 20 -33.87 -12.93 -12.81
CA ALA A 20 -33.47 -11.54 -12.65
C ALA A 20 -34.09 -10.90 -11.40
N GLN A 21 -35.35 -11.18 -11.07
CA GLN A 21 -35.99 -10.61 -9.87
C GLN A 21 -35.45 -11.20 -8.57
N LEU A 22 -35.07 -12.49 -8.55
CA LEU A 22 -34.51 -13.14 -7.36
C LEU A 22 -33.02 -12.77 -7.13
N PHE A 23 -32.26 -12.50 -8.19
CA PHE A 23 -30.79 -12.39 -8.12
C PHE A 23 -30.21 -11.03 -8.54
N THR A 24 -31.03 -10.00 -8.82
CA THR A 24 -30.49 -8.64 -9.08
C THR A 24 -30.38 -7.84 -7.77
N PRO A 25 -29.18 -7.61 -7.22
CA PRO A 25 -29.01 -6.70 -6.09
C PRO A 25 -29.29 -5.26 -6.51
N LYS A 26 -30.03 -4.53 -5.67
CA LYS A 26 -30.28 -3.09 -5.85
C LYS A 26 -28.98 -2.32 -5.60
N THR A 27 -28.29 -1.93 -6.67
CA THR A 27 -27.17 -0.99 -6.58
C THR A 27 -27.72 0.39 -6.22
N GLY A 28 -27.78 0.69 -4.92
CA GLY A 28 -27.93 2.05 -4.43
C GLY A 28 -26.60 2.77 -4.59
N ILE A 29 -26.58 3.85 -5.39
CA ILE A 29 -25.47 4.78 -5.44
C ILE A 29 -25.69 5.79 -4.30
N PRO A 30 -24.84 5.86 -3.27
CA PRO A 30 -24.86 7.01 -2.37
C PRO A 30 -24.18 8.19 -3.06
N VAL A 31 -24.97 9.24 -3.30
CA VAL A 31 -24.51 10.57 -3.68
C VAL A 31 -23.70 11.14 -2.52
N ASN A 32 -22.46 11.56 -2.80
CA ASN A 32 -21.61 12.31 -1.88
C ASN A 32 -22.23 13.69 -1.63
N GLU A 33 -22.68 13.93 -0.41
CA GLU A 33 -23.16 15.22 0.05
C GLU A 33 -22.33 15.66 1.26
N HIS A 34 -21.07 16.02 1.04
CA HIS A 34 -20.24 16.75 2.01
C HIS A 34 -19.43 17.81 1.27
N GLN A 35 -20.12 18.88 0.89
CA GLN A 35 -19.52 20.15 0.50
C GLN A 35 -20.37 21.27 1.08
N ARG A 36 -20.28 21.47 2.41
CA ARG A 36 -20.66 22.72 3.07
C ARG A 36 -20.15 22.78 4.50
N ALA A 37 -19.05 23.50 4.71
CA ALA A 37 -18.77 24.35 5.88
C ALA A 37 -17.28 24.71 5.87
N GLU A 38 -16.88 25.57 4.94
CA GLU A 38 -15.85 26.56 5.26
C GLU A 38 -16.50 27.64 6.13
N GLU A 39 -15.65 28.30 6.91
CA GLU A 39 -15.86 29.62 7.49
C GLU A 39 -16.55 29.68 8.87
N ASN A 40 -15.72 29.62 9.92
CA ASN A 40 -15.69 30.75 10.86
C ASN A 40 -14.28 30.92 11.45
N ILE A 41 -13.70 32.02 11.01
CA ILE A 41 -12.52 32.70 11.55
C ILE A 41 -12.89 33.24 12.93
N SER A 42 -12.03 33.05 13.92
CA SER A 42 -11.78 34.11 14.89
C SER A 42 -10.34 34.00 15.40
N GLN A 43 -9.51 34.87 14.85
CA GLN A 43 -8.25 35.29 15.43
C GLN A 43 -8.57 36.15 16.66
N GLU A 44 -7.94 35.87 17.79
CA GLU A 44 -7.59 36.93 18.74
C GLU A 44 -6.09 36.90 18.99
N THR A 45 -5.52 38.07 18.73
CA THR A 45 -4.15 38.52 18.92
C THR A 45 -3.83 38.62 20.41
N PHE A 46 -2.68 38.10 20.83
CA PHE A 46 -1.95 38.69 21.95
C PHE A 46 -0.52 39.03 21.52
N ARG A 47 -0.09 40.19 22.03
CA ARG A 47 1.02 41.02 21.59
C ARG A 47 2.39 40.41 21.88
N GLU A 48 3.24 40.53 20.87
CA GLU A 48 4.61 41.07 20.88
C GLU A 48 5.19 41.48 22.24
N SER A 49 6.31 40.84 22.60
CA SER A 49 7.40 41.45 23.37
C SER A 49 8.70 41.18 22.64
N ALA A 50 9.31 42.25 22.14
CA ALA A 50 10.63 42.26 21.53
C ALA A 50 11.75 42.10 22.58
N GLY A 51 12.89 41.53 22.16
CA GLY A 51 14.15 41.65 22.89
C GLY A 51 15.12 40.48 22.73
N LEU A 52 15.85 40.43 21.61
CA LEU A 52 17.17 39.78 21.47
C LEU A 52 18.26 40.78 21.94
N PRO A 53 19.48 40.38 22.40
CA PRO A 53 20.44 39.62 21.56
C PRO A 53 21.46 38.66 22.24
N ALA A 54 21.97 37.74 21.39
CA ALA A 54 23.33 37.14 21.26
C ALA A 54 23.94 36.19 22.33
N GLU A 55 24.03 34.90 21.92
CA GLU A 55 25.09 33.84 22.01
C GLU A 55 26.34 34.01 22.93
N PRO A 56 26.97 32.94 23.52
CA PRO A 56 27.51 31.73 22.84
C PRO A 56 27.28 30.31 23.43
N ALA A 57 27.08 29.35 22.51
CA ALA A 57 27.55 27.95 22.42
C ALA A 57 27.45 26.94 23.60
N GLU A 58 26.52 25.98 23.44
CA GLU A 58 26.67 24.50 23.37
C GLU A 58 27.50 23.69 24.40
N PRO A 59 27.12 22.40 24.71
CA PRO A 59 26.89 21.36 23.70
C PRO A 59 25.59 20.54 23.82
N VAL A 60 25.13 20.16 22.64
CA VAL A 60 24.08 19.19 22.33
C VAL A 60 24.67 17.77 22.40
N LEU A 61 23.99 16.88 23.13
CA LEU A 61 24.14 15.42 23.11
C LEU A 61 22.70 14.88 23.23
N SER A 62 22.11 14.09 22.35
CA SER A 62 22.60 13.36 21.18
C SER A 62 21.41 13.20 20.23
N GLN A 63 21.52 13.72 19.02
CA GLN A 63 20.66 13.35 17.90
C GLN A 63 21.30 12.12 17.24
N PRO A 64 20.56 11.06 16.89
CA PRO A 64 21.16 9.95 16.17
C PRO A 64 21.73 10.49 14.85
N GLU A 65 23.04 10.34 14.78
CA GLU A 65 23.90 10.66 13.66
C GLU A 65 23.28 10.08 12.38
N ILE A 66 23.06 10.96 11.41
CA ILE A 66 22.67 10.60 10.06
C ILE A 66 23.90 9.90 9.48
N GLU A 67 23.98 8.59 9.62
CA GLU A 67 24.92 7.80 8.84
C GLU A 67 24.58 8.01 7.36
N ASP A 68 25.59 8.46 6.62
CA ASP A 68 25.63 8.45 5.16
C ASP A 68 25.36 7.03 4.65
N LEU A 69 24.08 6.68 4.47
CA LEU A 69 23.67 5.44 3.84
C LEU A 69 23.78 5.58 2.33
N VAL A 70 25.02 5.54 1.85
CA VAL A 70 25.32 5.00 0.53
C VAL A 70 24.64 3.63 0.44
N ASN A 71 24.02 3.37 -0.71
CA ASN A 71 23.15 2.24 -1.05
C ASN A 71 23.88 0.86 -0.93
N THR A 72 24.28 0.48 0.28
CA THR A 72 25.06 -0.72 0.64
C THR A 72 24.24 -1.69 1.51
N ALA A 73 22.94 -1.42 1.70
CA ALA A 73 22.05 -2.37 2.35
C ALA A 73 21.89 -3.62 1.45
N ALA A 74 22.02 -4.80 2.05
CA ALA A 74 21.76 -6.05 1.34
C ALA A 74 20.26 -6.20 1.03
N GLU A 75 19.95 -6.90 -0.06
CA GLU A 75 18.57 -7.28 -0.34
C GLU A 75 18.09 -8.34 0.67
N LYS A 76 16.93 -8.10 1.26
CA LYS A 76 16.27 -8.93 2.25
C LYS A 76 14.85 -9.23 1.81
N LYS A 77 14.39 -10.43 2.16
CA LYS A 77 12.99 -10.84 2.00
C LYS A 77 12.29 -10.73 3.35
N ILE A 78 11.09 -10.15 3.35
CA ILE A 78 10.28 -9.91 4.55
C ILE A 78 9.00 -10.74 4.41
N VAL A 79 8.74 -11.61 5.38
CA VAL A 79 7.56 -12.47 5.39
C VAL A 79 6.43 -11.81 6.19
N ILE A 80 5.25 -11.75 5.58
CA ILE A 80 4.01 -11.34 6.24
C ILE A 80 3.10 -12.55 6.31
N GLU A 81 2.72 -12.94 7.52
CA GLU A 81 1.88 -14.10 7.81
C GLU A 81 0.60 -13.62 8.49
N THR A 82 -0.56 -13.96 7.91
CA THR A 82 -1.88 -13.65 8.48
C THR A 82 -2.75 -14.91 8.46
N PRO A 83 -3.92 -14.94 9.14
CA PRO A 83 -4.84 -16.07 9.02
C PRO A 83 -5.37 -16.32 7.59
N LEU A 84 -5.35 -15.30 6.72
CA LEU A 84 -5.94 -15.35 5.39
C LEU A 84 -4.94 -15.55 4.25
N TYR A 85 -3.71 -15.04 4.40
CA TYR A 85 -2.70 -15.09 3.36
C TYR A 85 -1.28 -15.08 3.94
N LYS A 86 -0.33 -15.47 3.08
CA LYS A 86 1.10 -15.28 3.27
C LYS A 86 1.63 -14.40 2.15
N ALA A 87 2.26 -13.28 2.49
CA ALA A 87 2.87 -12.38 1.52
C ALA A 87 4.39 -12.32 1.73
N LEU A 88 5.12 -12.13 0.64
CA LEU A 88 6.57 -12.00 0.65
C LEU A 88 6.96 -10.69 -0.02
N PHE A 89 7.67 -9.85 0.72
CA PHE A 89 8.19 -8.58 0.24
C PHE A 89 9.71 -8.63 0.07
N THR A 90 10.25 -7.78 -0.80
CA THR A 90 11.69 -7.46 -0.87
C THR A 90 11.91 -6.00 -0.48
N ASN A 91 13.04 -5.68 0.17
CA ASN A 91 13.43 -4.30 0.46
C ASN A 91 14.17 -3.61 -0.71
N ARG A 92 14.59 -4.35 -1.75
CA ARG A 92 15.16 -3.77 -2.97
C ARG A 92 14.03 -3.31 -3.90
N GLY A 93 13.73 -2.03 -3.84
CA GLY A 93 12.52 -1.45 -4.42
C GLY A 93 11.30 -2.12 -3.79
N PRO A 94 10.82 -1.64 -2.62
CA PRO A 94 9.76 -2.25 -1.84
C PRO A 94 8.64 -2.82 -2.71
N ALA A 95 8.59 -4.15 -2.75
CA ALA A 95 7.76 -4.85 -3.71
C ALA A 95 7.25 -6.16 -3.15
N LEU A 96 6.03 -6.49 -3.54
CA LEU A 96 5.44 -7.80 -3.34
C LEU A 96 6.01 -8.75 -4.40
N ILE A 97 6.67 -9.80 -3.95
CA ILE A 97 7.31 -10.81 -4.81
C ILE A 97 6.61 -12.16 -4.76
N GLY A 98 5.79 -12.41 -3.73
CA GLY A 98 4.97 -13.61 -3.63
C GLY A 98 3.73 -13.38 -2.78
N PHE A 99 2.62 -14.05 -3.12
CA PHE A 99 1.36 -13.90 -2.39
C PHE A 99 0.52 -15.16 -2.49
N GLN A 100 0.27 -15.80 -1.35
CA GLN A 100 -0.47 -17.05 -1.21
C GLN A 100 -1.74 -16.84 -0.39
N LEU A 101 -2.86 -17.32 -0.92
CA LEU A 101 -4.18 -17.26 -0.29
C LEU A 101 -4.50 -18.58 0.44
N LYS A 102 -4.56 -18.55 1.78
CA LYS A 102 -4.72 -19.76 2.60
C LYS A 102 -6.09 -20.41 2.53
N LYS A 103 -7.13 -19.60 2.27
CA LYS A 103 -8.53 -20.04 2.19
C LYS A 103 -8.95 -20.50 0.80
N TYR A 104 -8.05 -20.46 -0.17
CA TYR A 104 -8.29 -20.83 -1.55
C TYR A 104 -7.33 -21.94 -1.97
N ARG A 105 -7.73 -22.71 -2.99
CA ARG A 105 -7.01 -23.88 -3.50
C ARG A 105 -6.78 -23.72 -4.99
N GLU A 106 -5.72 -24.31 -5.52
CA GLU A 106 -5.42 -24.24 -6.96
C GLU A 106 -6.43 -25.04 -7.81
N SER A 107 -7.01 -26.09 -7.23
CA SER A 107 -8.05 -26.90 -7.87
C SER A 107 -9.18 -27.27 -6.90
N ILE A 108 -10.20 -27.98 -7.41
CA ILE A 108 -11.32 -28.50 -6.62
C ILE A 108 -10.93 -29.69 -5.70
N ASP A 109 -9.73 -30.24 -5.89
CA ASP A 109 -9.22 -31.32 -5.06
C ASP A 109 -8.98 -30.80 -3.63
N PRO A 110 -9.56 -31.42 -2.59
CA PRO A 110 -9.33 -31.03 -1.19
C PRO A 110 -7.85 -31.03 -0.77
N GLU A 111 -7.03 -31.90 -1.38
CA GLU A 111 -5.59 -32.02 -1.11
C GLU A 111 -4.74 -31.06 -1.98
N SER A 112 -5.37 -30.23 -2.81
CA SER A 112 -4.69 -29.22 -3.61
C SER A 112 -3.92 -28.23 -2.71
N PRO A 113 -2.75 -27.71 -3.14
CA PRO A 113 -2.07 -26.65 -2.41
C PRO A 113 -2.92 -25.37 -2.33
N SER A 114 -2.56 -24.49 -1.40
CA SER A 114 -3.17 -23.16 -1.32
C SER A 114 -2.86 -22.34 -2.57
N LEU A 115 -3.84 -21.58 -3.05
CA LEU A 115 -3.71 -20.77 -4.26
C LEU A 115 -2.61 -19.70 -4.12
N GLU A 116 -1.64 -19.68 -5.02
CA GLU A 116 -0.64 -18.62 -5.12
C GLU A 116 -1.03 -17.62 -6.23
N LEU A 117 -1.41 -16.40 -5.85
CA LEU A 117 -1.72 -15.33 -6.79
C LEU A 117 -0.46 -14.81 -7.48
N PHE A 118 0.62 -14.66 -6.72
CA PHE A 118 1.92 -14.23 -7.23
C PHE A 118 2.95 -15.29 -6.86
N LYS A 119 3.48 -15.97 -7.88
CA LYS A 119 4.48 -17.03 -7.73
C LYS A 119 5.86 -16.46 -7.88
N ILE A 120 6.76 -16.79 -6.94
CA ILE A 120 8.16 -16.40 -7.05
C ILE A 120 8.75 -17.15 -8.26
N ASN A 121 9.18 -16.42 -9.28
CA ASN A 121 9.80 -17.00 -10.46
C ASN A 121 10.95 -16.11 -10.94
N GLU A 122 11.85 -16.69 -11.75
CA GLU A 122 13.07 -15.97 -12.17
C GLU A 122 12.80 -14.86 -13.20
N GLN A 123 11.65 -14.91 -13.89
CA GLN A 123 11.27 -13.94 -14.93
C GLN A 123 10.65 -12.67 -14.33
N ILE A 124 9.77 -12.82 -13.34
CA ILE A 124 9.06 -11.74 -12.65
C ILE A 124 9.63 -11.63 -11.24
N LYS A 125 10.60 -10.73 -11.09
CA LYS A 125 11.26 -10.48 -9.80
C LYS A 125 10.39 -9.70 -8.81
N ARG A 126 9.39 -8.94 -9.31
CA ARG A 126 8.51 -8.07 -8.52
C ARG A 126 7.15 -8.01 -9.19
N HIS A 127 6.09 -8.33 -8.46
CA HIS A 127 4.72 -8.36 -9.00
C HIS A 127 3.98 -7.05 -8.76
N VAL A 128 4.12 -6.47 -7.55
CA VAL A 128 3.51 -5.19 -7.20
C VAL A 128 4.56 -4.30 -6.55
N SER A 129 4.73 -3.08 -7.03
CA SER A 129 5.74 -2.16 -6.51
C SER A 129 5.35 -0.71 -6.71
N PHE A 130 5.86 0.15 -5.83
CA PHE A 130 5.60 1.59 -5.85
C PHE A 130 6.91 2.37 -5.85
N TYR A 131 6.95 3.45 -6.62
CA TYR A 131 8.16 4.26 -6.80
C TYR A 131 7.82 5.74 -6.75
N PHE A 132 8.74 6.53 -6.20
CA PHE A 132 8.76 7.96 -6.39
C PHE A 132 9.80 8.28 -7.47
N ASN A 133 9.33 8.64 -8.65
CA ASN A 133 10.18 9.03 -9.77
C ASN A 133 10.54 10.50 -9.62
N ASN A 134 11.82 10.79 -9.39
CA ASN A 134 12.33 12.14 -9.23
C ASN A 134 13.72 12.25 -9.89
N PRO A 135 14.03 13.30 -10.66
CA PRO A 135 15.34 13.48 -11.29
C PRO A 135 16.54 13.50 -10.32
N LEU A 136 16.31 13.91 -9.07
CA LEU A 136 17.32 13.93 -7.99
C LEU A 136 17.62 12.53 -7.45
N ILE A 137 16.73 11.57 -7.67
CA ILE A 137 16.92 10.17 -7.31
C ILE A 137 17.41 9.47 -8.58
N LYS A 138 18.65 8.97 -8.60
CA LYS A 138 19.16 8.18 -9.73
C LYS A 138 18.15 7.06 -10.03
N GLN A 139 17.52 7.13 -11.21
CA GLN A 139 16.44 6.23 -11.57
C GLN A 139 16.89 4.77 -11.44
N GLY A 140 16.07 3.96 -10.76
CA GLY A 140 16.29 2.54 -10.70
C GLY A 140 15.41 1.89 -9.67
N THR A 141 14.70 0.85 -10.08
CA THR A 141 13.94 -0.09 -9.25
C THR A 141 14.80 -0.88 -8.25
N ASP A 142 16.02 -0.41 -7.98
CA ASP A 142 17.10 -1.10 -7.27
C ASP A 142 17.63 -0.30 -6.08
N LEU A 143 16.92 0.75 -5.67
CA LEU A 143 17.14 1.38 -4.37
C LEU A 143 16.86 0.35 -3.27
N VAL A 144 17.82 0.16 -2.38
CA VAL A 144 17.61 -0.71 -1.23
C VAL A 144 17.09 0.13 -0.07
N PHE A 145 15.91 -0.22 0.41
CA PHE A 145 15.27 0.42 1.55
C PHE A 145 15.70 -0.30 2.83
N THR A 146 15.83 0.46 3.91
CA THR A 146 15.86 -0.11 5.25
C THR A 146 14.43 -0.46 5.67
N THR A 147 14.30 -1.46 6.53
CA THR A 147 13.01 -1.91 7.07
C THR A 147 13.10 -1.91 8.59
N ASP A 148 11.99 -1.59 9.26
CA ASP A 148 11.89 -1.61 10.73
C ASP A 148 11.74 -3.03 11.28
N ARG A 149 11.32 -3.99 10.45
CA ARG A 149 11.08 -5.39 10.82
C ARG A 149 11.50 -6.35 9.70
N GLU A 150 11.87 -7.57 10.08
CA GLU A 150 12.22 -8.65 9.13
C GLU A 150 11.05 -9.61 8.86
N ALA A 151 10.03 -9.62 9.72
CA ALA A 151 8.79 -10.35 9.52
C ALA A 151 7.64 -9.70 10.28
N VAL A 152 6.41 -9.94 9.83
CA VAL A 152 5.18 -9.58 10.53
C VAL A 152 4.29 -10.81 10.58
N SER A 153 3.81 -11.16 11.77
CA SER A 153 2.88 -12.28 11.96
C SER A 153 1.67 -11.78 12.74
N LEU A 154 0.49 -11.93 12.14
CA LEU A 154 -0.77 -11.58 12.75
C LEU A 154 -1.61 -12.85 13.00
N GLY A 155 -2.17 -12.97 14.19
CA GLY A 155 -3.14 -13.98 14.59
C GLY A 155 -4.58 -13.46 14.56
N GLU A 156 -5.54 -14.36 14.74
CA GLU A 156 -6.96 -13.99 14.84
C GLU A 156 -7.20 -13.06 16.04
N GLY A 157 -8.05 -12.04 15.85
CA GLY A 157 -8.38 -11.06 16.88
C GLY A 157 -7.29 -10.02 17.17
N GLN A 158 -6.13 -10.09 16.52
CA GLN A 158 -5.12 -9.03 16.61
C GLN A 158 -5.53 -7.79 15.79
N GLY A 159 -4.98 -6.63 16.16
CA GLY A 159 -5.18 -5.39 15.42
C GLY A 159 -4.37 -5.34 14.12
N THR A 160 -4.40 -4.19 13.45
CA THR A 160 -3.56 -3.94 12.28
C THR A 160 -2.09 -3.77 12.69
N GLU A 161 -1.18 -4.38 11.94
CA GLU A 161 0.27 -4.19 12.06
C GLU A 161 0.83 -3.51 10.82
N THR A 162 2.00 -2.90 10.96
CA THR A 162 2.65 -2.16 9.86
C THR A 162 4.06 -2.66 9.56
N LEU A 163 4.50 -2.40 8.32
CA LEU A 163 5.87 -2.57 7.86
C LEU A 163 6.31 -1.27 7.17
N LEU A 164 7.39 -0.67 7.67
CA LEU A 164 7.94 0.56 7.12
C LEU A 164 9.19 0.27 6.30
N PHE A 165 9.16 0.65 5.03
CA PHE A 165 10.37 0.79 4.22
C PHE A 165 10.78 2.25 4.14
N ARG A 166 12.06 2.54 4.37
CA ARG A 166 12.62 3.89 4.28
C ARG A 166 13.91 3.93 3.45
N HIS A 167 14.05 4.96 2.64
CA HIS A 167 15.29 5.27 1.95
C HIS A 167 15.53 6.78 1.95
N SER A 168 16.76 7.20 2.20
CA SER A 168 17.18 8.61 2.16
C SER A 168 18.28 8.75 1.12
N THR A 169 18.16 9.70 0.21
CA THR A 169 19.22 9.97 -0.78
C THR A 169 20.23 10.98 -0.23
N PRO A 170 21.47 10.99 -0.76
CA PRO A 170 22.49 11.98 -0.38
C PRO A 170 22.04 13.44 -0.60
N GLU A 171 21.13 13.66 -1.56
CA GLU A 171 20.58 14.98 -1.87
C GLU A 171 19.54 15.46 -0.84
N GLY A 172 19.18 14.65 0.16
CA GLY A 172 18.25 15.03 1.23
C GLY A 172 16.79 14.70 0.96
N ILE A 173 16.49 13.81 0.00
CA ILE A 173 15.13 13.30 -0.22
C ILE A 173 14.93 12.01 0.56
N THR A 174 13.90 11.95 1.40
CA THR A 174 13.49 10.71 2.08
C THR A 174 12.19 10.19 1.52
N VAL A 175 12.15 8.90 1.17
CA VAL A 175 10.95 8.19 0.76
C VAL A 175 10.61 7.13 1.80
N GLU A 176 9.37 7.16 2.29
CA GLU A 176 8.82 6.16 3.19
C GLU A 176 7.63 5.46 2.54
N GLN A 177 7.58 4.13 2.66
CA GLN A 177 6.43 3.32 2.29
C GLN A 177 5.98 2.52 3.50
N LEU A 178 4.81 2.87 4.04
CA LEU A 178 4.21 2.21 5.17
C LEU A 178 3.09 1.28 4.68
N PHE A 179 3.32 -0.02 4.77
CA PHE A 179 2.32 -1.04 4.50
C PHE A 179 1.56 -1.38 5.78
N SER A 180 0.26 -1.62 5.67
CA SER A 180 -0.59 -2.00 6.81
C SER A 180 -1.38 -3.26 6.50
N PHE A 181 -1.38 -4.19 7.45
CA PHE A 181 -1.92 -5.54 7.31
C PHE A 181 -2.93 -5.80 8.42
N SER A 182 -4.08 -6.37 8.08
CA SER A 182 -5.10 -6.80 9.04
C SER A 182 -5.25 -8.32 8.98
N PRO A 183 -5.50 -9.02 10.11
CA PRO A 183 -5.61 -10.48 10.12
C PRO A 183 -6.91 -11.00 9.48
N ASP A 184 -7.93 -10.16 9.36
CA ASP A 184 -9.29 -10.48 8.94
C ASP A 184 -9.65 -9.94 7.55
N ARG A 185 -8.72 -9.29 6.84
CA ARG A 185 -8.95 -8.73 5.51
C ARG A 185 -7.81 -9.02 4.54
N TYR A 186 -8.14 -9.05 3.25
CA TYR A 186 -7.18 -9.25 2.16
C TYR A 186 -6.54 -7.95 1.64
N ASP A 187 -7.13 -6.79 1.96
CA ASP A 187 -6.55 -5.51 1.53
C ASP A 187 -5.25 -5.23 2.29
N ILE A 188 -4.25 -4.77 1.53
CA ILE A 188 -3.01 -4.24 2.06
C ILE A 188 -3.01 -2.76 1.72
N SER A 189 -3.05 -1.93 2.75
CA SER A 189 -2.95 -0.47 2.56
C SER A 189 -1.49 -0.08 2.41
N VAL A 190 -1.20 0.85 1.51
CA VAL A 190 0.12 1.48 1.37
C VAL A 190 -0.01 2.98 1.52
N LYS A 191 0.82 3.58 2.35
CA LYS A 191 0.96 5.02 2.50
C LYS A 191 2.38 5.42 2.12
N ILE A 192 2.51 6.25 1.09
CA ILE A 192 3.80 6.75 0.62
C ILE A 192 3.97 8.18 1.09
N ARG A 193 5.10 8.47 1.75
CA ARG A 193 5.47 9.82 2.16
C ARG A 193 6.81 10.17 1.52
N VAL A 194 6.90 11.40 1.03
CA VAL A 194 8.13 11.96 0.49
C VAL A 194 8.43 13.22 1.28
N PHE A 195 9.63 13.26 1.85
CA PHE A 195 10.14 14.42 2.56
C PHE A 195 11.26 15.03 1.73
N ASN A 196 11.14 16.31 1.42
CA ASN A 196 12.20 17.08 0.77
C ASN A 196 12.95 17.90 1.83
N GLY A 197 14.10 17.39 2.28
CA GLY A 197 15.03 18.13 3.13
C GLY A 197 16.14 18.83 2.34
N SER A 198 16.07 18.82 1.00
CA SER A 198 17.07 19.46 0.14
C SER A 198 16.80 20.96 -0.01
N GLU A 199 17.82 21.72 -0.39
CA GLU A 199 17.68 23.14 -0.75
C GLU A 199 16.99 23.37 -2.10
N LYS A 200 16.74 22.31 -2.88
CA LYS A 200 16.15 22.38 -4.21
C LYS A 200 14.68 22.01 -4.17
N ILE A 201 13.89 22.60 -5.07
CA ILE A 201 12.53 22.13 -5.31
C ILE A 201 12.60 20.72 -5.90
N ALA A 202 12.02 19.76 -5.19
CA ALA A 202 11.90 18.39 -5.65
C ALA A 202 10.62 18.22 -6.47
N THR A 203 10.73 17.84 -7.74
CA THR A 203 9.61 17.48 -8.60
C THR A 203 9.62 15.98 -8.88
N GLY A 204 8.46 15.35 -8.84
CA GLY A 204 8.36 13.93 -9.17
C GLY A 204 6.93 13.44 -9.23
N ASN A 205 6.78 12.16 -9.56
CA ASN A 205 5.49 11.49 -9.58
C ASN A 205 5.56 10.15 -8.86
N ILE A 206 4.44 9.74 -8.27
CA ILE A 206 4.27 8.38 -7.77
C ILE A 206 3.90 7.48 -8.94
N ARG A 207 4.54 6.33 -9.04
CA ARG A 207 4.25 5.30 -10.05
C ARG A 207 4.04 3.97 -9.36
N SER A 208 2.97 3.27 -9.72
CA SER A 208 2.76 1.86 -9.40
C SER A 208 3.09 1.00 -10.62
N VAL A 209 3.66 -0.18 -10.39
CA VAL A 209 3.86 -1.22 -11.41
C VAL A 209 3.25 -2.51 -10.90
N ILE A 210 2.41 -3.11 -11.75
CA ILE A 210 1.82 -4.43 -11.56
C ILE A 210 2.17 -5.25 -12.80
N SER A 211 2.78 -6.41 -12.62
CA SER A 211 3.26 -7.28 -13.71
C SER A 211 2.82 -8.73 -13.55
#